data_AF-A0A9W6GQP3-F1
#
_entry.id   AF-A0A9W6GQP3-F1
#
_cell.length_a   1.000
_cell.length_b   1.000
_cell.length_c   1.000
_cell.angle_alpha   90.00
_cell.angle_beta   90.00
_cell.angle_gamma   90.00
#
_symmetry.space_group_name_H-M   'P 1'
#
loop_
_entity.id
_entity.type
_entity.pdbx_description
1 polymer ?
#
loop_
_entity_poly.entity_id
_entity_poly.type
_entity_poly.pdbx_seq_one_letter_code
_entity_poly.pdbx_strand_id
1 'polypeptide(L)'
;MVWYSYPPTWRALFLPAFILMAIMAALGPALWMTALNVKYRDFRYIIPFIVQFGLYVSPVGFSSAVIPDKWRFWYSLNPMVGVIDGFRWCLLGGQSAFYLPGFVASLLAVLLLLWFGVRYFRATERTFADMV
;
A
#
# COMPACT_ATOMS: atom_id res chain seq x y z
N MET A 1 -20.04 9.67 -9.77
CA MET A 1 -20.45 8.43 -10.48
C MET A 1 -21.81 8.63 -11.12
N VAL A 2 -22.90 8.80 -10.35
CA VAL A 2 -24.25 9.04 -10.90
C VAL A 2 -24.36 10.36 -11.70
N TRP A 3 -23.74 11.45 -11.23
CA TRP A 3 -23.70 12.74 -11.94
C TRP A 3 -22.75 12.77 -13.15
N TYR A 4 -21.78 11.85 -13.21
CA TYR A 4 -20.76 11.78 -14.26
C TYR A 4 -21.09 10.72 -15.34
N SER A 5 -22.32 10.19 -15.33
CA SER A 5 -22.78 9.15 -16.27
C SER A 5 -21.89 7.91 -16.36
N TYR A 6 -21.13 7.61 -15.29
CA TYR A 6 -20.32 6.39 -15.17
C TYR A 6 -21.01 5.49 -14.13
N PRO A 7 -21.86 4.53 -14.57
CA PRO A 7 -22.51 3.64 -13.63
C PRO A 7 -21.46 2.76 -12.94
N PRO A 8 -21.52 2.59 -11.61
CA PRO A 8 -20.63 1.70 -10.91
C PRO A 8 -20.77 0.29 -11.50
N THR A 9 -19.68 -0.22 -12.06
CA THR A 9 -19.61 -1.56 -12.65
C THR A 9 -19.65 -2.60 -11.54
N TRP A 10 -19.94 -3.87 -11.86
CA TRP A 10 -19.85 -5.00 -10.90
C TRP A 10 -18.52 -5.07 -10.14
N ARG A 11 -17.45 -4.50 -10.72
CA ARG A 11 -16.12 -4.37 -10.13
C ARG A 11 -16.09 -3.52 -8.87
N ALA A 12 -17.05 -2.60 -8.70
CA ALA A 12 -17.19 -1.78 -7.50
C ALA A 12 -17.45 -2.63 -6.24
N LEU A 13 -17.98 -3.86 -6.36
CA LEU A 13 -18.13 -4.77 -5.23
C LEU A 13 -16.78 -5.18 -4.62
N PHE A 14 -15.67 -5.06 -5.36
CA PHE A 14 -14.34 -5.36 -4.85
C PHE A 14 -13.69 -4.18 -4.12
N LEU A 15 -14.31 -2.99 -4.12
CA LEU A 15 -13.79 -1.81 -3.39
C LEU A 15 -13.50 -2.10 -1.92
N PRO A 16 -14.38 -2.75 -1.14
CA PRO A 16 -14.08 -3.08 0.25
C PRO A 16 -12.82 -3.94 0.41
N ALA A 17 -12.56 -4.87 -0.52
CA ALA A 17 -11.36 -5.70 -0.48
C ALA A 17 -10.08 -4.89 -0.73
N PHE A 18 -10.11 -3.94 -1.68
CA PHE A 18 -8.96 -3.05 -1.93
C PHE A 18 -8.77 -2.01 -0.80
N ILE A 19 -9.86 -1.55 -0.16
CA ILE A 19 -9.78 -0.74 1.06
C ILE A 19 -9.10 -1.54 2.18
N LEU A 20 -9.49 -2.79 2.39
CA LEU A 20 -8.85 -3.67 3.37
C LEU A 20 -7.36 -3.86 3.06
N MET A 21 -7.02 -4.10 1.80
CA MET A 21 -5.62 -4.19 1.36
C MET A 21 -4.84 -2.89 1.64
N ALA A 22 -5.44 -1.72 1.42
CA ALA A 22 -4.83 -0.44 1.73
C ALA A 22 -4.59 -0.26 3.24
N ILE A 23 -5.57 -0.65 4.07
CA ILE A 23 -5.44 -0.63 5.53
C ILE A 23 -4.30 -1.55 5.97
N MET A 24 -4.24 -2.77 5.46
CA MET A 24 -3.16 -3.72 5.77
C MET A 24 -1.79 -3.20 5.31
N ALA A 25 -1.73 -2.58 4.12
CA ALA A 25 -0.51 -1.99 3.57
C ALA A 25 0.01 -0.83 4.44
N ALA A 26 -0.88 -0.04 5.04
CA ALA A 26 -0.51 1.03 5.95
C ALA A 26 -0.14 0.52 7.35
N LEU A 27 -0.87 -0.48 7.87
CA LEU A 27 -0.69 -1.02 9.22
C LEU A 27 0.70 -1.62 9.45
N GLY A 28 1.23 -2.41 8.50
CA GLY A 28 2.53 -3.05 8.67
C GLY A 28 3.68 -2.06 8.92
N PRO A 29 3.92 -1.11 8.00
CA PRO A 29 4.90 -0.06 8.18
C PRO A 29 4.59 0.85 9.39
N ALA A 30 3.31 1.17 9.65
CA ALA A 30 2.94 2.01 10.80
C ALA A 30 3.34 1.36 12.13
N LEU A 31 3.04 0.07 12.34
CA LEU A 31 3.44 -0.67 13.54
C LEU A 31 4.96 -0.69 13.71
N TRP A 32 5.70 -0.88 12.62
CA TRP A 32 7.16 -0.86 12.65
C TRP A 32 7.71 0.53 13.00
N MET A 33 7.17 1.58 12.37
CA MET A 33 7.57 2.97 12.61
C MET A 33 7.21 3.44 14.02
N THR A 34 6.07 3.04 14.57
CA THR A 34 5.70 3.35 15.96
C THR A 34 6.69 2.72 16.93
N ALA A 35 7.06 1.45 16.73
CA ALA A 35 8.03 0.80 17.59
C ALA A 35 9.42 1.46 17.53
N LEU A 36 9.84 1.89 16.34
CA LEU A 36 11.07 2.65 16.17
C LEU A 36 10.98 4.05 16.78
N ASN A 37 9.84 4.73 16.68
CA ASN A 37 9.66 6.09 17.18
C ASN A 37 9.79 6.17 18.71
N VAL A 38 9.30 5.17 19.43
CA VAL A 38 9.45 5.10 20.90
C VAL A 38 10.91 4.97 21.30
N LYS A 39 11.70 4.18 20.54
CA LYS A 39 13.13 3.99 20.80
C LYS A 39 14.00 5.14 20.29
N TYR A 40 13.64 5.72 19.14
CA TYR A 40 14.39 6.72 18.40
C TYR A 40 13.46 7.85 17.96
N ARG A 41 13.49 8.97 18.68
CA ARG A 41 12.56 10.09 18.46
C ARG A 41 12.72 10.75 17.09
N ASP A 42 13.89 10.63 16.45
CA ASP A 42 14.19 11.22 15.14
C ASP A 42 13.33 10.67 14.00
N PHE A 43 12.80 9.45 14.14
CA PHE A 43 11.88 8.86 13.15
C PHE A 43 10.63 9.71 12.93
N ARG A 44 10.23 10.55 13.90
CA ARG A 44 9.11 11.47 13.74
C ARG A 44 9.31 12.44 12.56
N TYR A 45 10.55 12.84 12.28
CA TYR A 45 10.88 13.75 11.19
C TYR A 45 11.08 13.01 9.86
N ILE A 46 11.47 11.74 9.91
CA ILE A 46 11.73 10.91 8.72
C ILE A 46 10.43 10.41 8.09
N ILE A 47 9.41 10.09 8.90
CA ILE A 47 8.13 9.54 8.43
C ILE A 47 7.48 10.42 7.33
N PRO A 48 7.30 11.74 7.50
CA PRO A 48 6.72 12.59 6.46
C PRO A 48 7.51 12.54 5.14
N PHE A 49 8.84 12.50 5.21
CA PHE A 49 9.71 12.40 4.04
C PHE A 49 9.51 11.07 3.29
N ILE A 50 9.45 9.95 4.01
CA ILE A 50 9.19 8.64 3.41
C ILE A 50 7.82 8.61 2.73
N VAL A 51 6.79 9.15 3.37
CA VAL A 51 5.44 9.21 2.79
C VAL A 51 5.41 10.07 1.53
N GLN A 52 6.07 11.24 1.55
CA GLN A 52 6.16 12.13 0.41
C GLN A 52 6.94 11.50 -0.74
N PHE A 53 8.04 10.82 -0.47
CA PHE A 53 8.77 10.06 -1.47
C PHE A 53 7.91 8.91 -2.03
N GLY A 54 7.19 8.19 -1.16
CA GLY A 54 6.29 7.11 -1.53
C GLY A 54 5.19 7.52 -2.52
N LEU A 55 4.71 8.76 -2.45
CA LEU A 55 3.76 9.33 -3.41
C LEU A 55 4.31 9.32 -4.85
N TYR A 56 5.59 9.69 -5.02
CA TYR A 56 6.23 9.77 -6.33
C TYR A 56 6.65 8.40 -6.87
N VAL A 57 7.01 7.47 -5.99
CA VAL A 57 7.36 6.09 -6.39
C VAL A 57 6.12 5.29 -6.76
N SER A 58 4.97 5.60 -6.17
CA SER A 58 3.72 4.91 -6.43
C SER A 58 3.02 5.46 -7.69
N PRO A 59 2.14 4.67 -8.35
CA PRO A 59 1.53 5.06 -9.61
C PRO A 59 0.36 6.00 -9.35
N VAL A 60 0.56 7.09 -8.59
CA VAL A 60 -0.50 8.05 -8.27
C VAL A 60 -0.66 9.06 -9.41
N GLY A 61 0.44 9.69 -9.83
CA GLY A 61 0.44 10.67 -10.92
C GLY A 61 0.51 10.08 -12.33
N PHE A 62 0.75 8.76 -12.46
CA PHE A 62 0.87 8.08 -13.74
C PHE A 62 0.26 6.67 -13.69
N SER A 63 0.06 6.06 -14.86
CA SER A 63 -0.43 4.68 -14.97
C SER A 63 0.73 3.69 -14.91
N SER A 64 0.58 2.60 -14.15
CA SER A 64 1.56 1.52 -14.09
C SER A 64 1.80 0.84 -15.46
N ALA A 65 0.87 1.00 -16.41
CA ALA A 65 1.01 0.50 -17.78
C ALA A 65 2.10 1.23 -18.59
N VAL A 66 2.55 2.41 -18.15
CA VAL A 66 3.66 3.15 -18.80
C VAL A 66 5.01 2.49 -18.50
N ILE A 67 5.09 1.67 -17.45
CA ILE A 67 6.33 1.01 -17.05
C ILE A 67 6.63 -0.13 -18.02
N PRO A 68 7.87 -0.21 -18.56
CA PRO A 68 8.27 -1.29 -19.46
C PRO A 68 8.03 -2.67 -18.82
N ASP A 69 7.58 -3.64 -19.61
CA ASP A 69 7.19 -4.97 -19.11
C ASP A 69 8.29 -5.66 -18.29
N LYS A 70 9.56 -5.48 -18.66
CA LYS A 70 10.73 -6.00 -17.92
C LYS A 70 10.82 -5.50 -16.46
N TRP A 71 10.32 -4.29 -16.19
CA TRP A 71 10.36 -3.65 -14.87
C TRP A 71 9.02 -3.69 -14.14
N ARG A 72 7.93 -3.99 -14.86
CA ARG A 72 6.57 -3.94 -14.32
C ARG A 72 6.37 -4.88 -13.14
N PHE A 73 6.97 -6.08 -13.18
CA PHE A 73 6.93 -7.02 -12.05
C PHE A 73 7.64 -6.46 -10.80
N TRP A 74 8.88 -6.01 -10.96
CA TRP A 74 9.67 -5.42 -9.87
C TRP A 74 9.01 -4.19 -9.27
N TYR A 75 8.44 -3.35 -10.13
CA TYR A 75 7.67 -2.20 -9.69
C TYR A 75 6.46 -2.60 -8.83
N SER A 76 5.79 -3.69 -9.20
CA SER A 76 4.63 -4.21 -8.49
C SER A 76 4.96 -4.80 -7.10
N LEU A 77 6.24 -4.91 -6.73
CA LEU A 77 6.62 -5.21 -5.33
C LEU A 77 6.29 -4.05 -4.38
N ASN A 78 6.10 -2.83 -4.89
CA ASN A 78 5.54 -1.75 -4.10
C ASN A 78 4.07 -2.07 -3.77
N PRO A 79 3.70 -2.25 -2.49
CA PRO A 79 2.35 -2.63 -2.09
C PRO A 79 1.27 -1.65 -2.57
N MET A 80 1.63 -0.36 -2.72
CA MET A 80 0.70 0.67 -3.18
C MET A 80 0.34 0.53 -4.66
N VAL A 81 1.14 -0.18 -5.47
CA VAL A 81 0.85 -0.42 -6.88
C VAL A 81 -0.43 -1.24 -7.03
N GLY A 82 -0.49 -2.40 -6.40
CA GLY A 82 -1.67 -3.26 -6.43
C GLY A 82 -2.91 -2.61 -5.82
N VAL A 83 -2.74 -1.79 -4.77
CA VAL A 83 -3.83 -1.02 -4.17
C VAL A 83 -4.39 -0.01 -5.17
N ILE A 84 -3.54 0.88 -5.71
CA ILE A 84 -3.97 1.98 -6.59
C ILE A 84 -4.53 1.43 -7.91
N ASP A 85 -3.88 0.45 -8.51
CA ASP A 85 -4.37 -0.16 -9.74
C ASP A 85 -5.68 -0.92 -9.51
N GLY A 86 -5.86 -1.52 -8.34
CA GLY A 86 -7.12 -2.13 -7.91
C GLY A 86 -8.27 -1.12 -7.81
N PHE A 87 -8.02 0.03 -7.17
CA PHE A 87 -9.01 1.12 -7.12
C PHE A 87 -9.37 1.62 -8.51
N ARG A 88 -8.37 1.83 -9.39
CA ARG A 88 -8.60 2.22 -10.79
C ARG A 88 -9.43 1.19 -11.54
N TRP A 89 -9.13 -0.09 -11.37
CA TRP A 89 -9.87 -1.17 -12.02
C TRP A 89 -11.33 -1.25 -11.57
N CYS A 90 -11.60 -0.99 -10.28
CA CYS A 90 -12.95 -0.96 -9.73
C CYS A 90 -13.76 0.26 -10.21
N LEU A 91 -13.14 1.44 -10.22
CA LEU A 91 -13.82 2.72 -10.42
C LEU A 91 -13.89 3.16 -11.89
N LEU A 92 -12.89 2.81 -12.71
CA LEU A 92 -12.80 3.21 -14.12
C LEU A 92 -13.40 2.17 -15.08
N GLY A 93 -14.23 1.26 -14.58
CA GLY A 93 -14.97 0.29 -15.41
C GLY A 93 -14.10 -0.63 -16.26
N GLY A 94 -12.81 -0.79 -15.94
CA GLY A 94 -11.90 -1.63 -16.69
C GLY A 94 -11.09 -1.01 -17.81
N GLN A 95 -11.10 0.32 -17.93
CA GLN A 95 -10.16 1.00 -18.82
C GLN A 95 -8.70 0.83 -18.37
N SER A 96 -8.46 0.48 -17.10
CA SER A 96 -7.16 0.06 -16.60
C SER A 96 -6.98 -1.46 -16.72
N ALA A 97 -5.94 -1.90 -17.44
CA ALA A 97 -5.56 -3.29 -17.53
C ALA A 97 -5.16 -3.85 -16.15
N PHE A 98 -5.82 -4.92 -15.71
CA PHE A 98 -5.49 -5.59 -14.45
C PHE A 98 -4.33 -6.55 -14.65
N TYR A 99 -3.15 -6.16 -14.19
CA TYR A 99 -1.95 -6.99 -14.27
C TYR A 99 -1.89 -7.95 -13.08
N LEU A 100 -2.46 -9.15 -13.27
CA LEU A 100 -2.59 -10.15 -12.22
C LEU A 100 -1.27 -10.54 -11.52
N PRO A 101 -0.14 -10.76 -12.24
CA PRO A 101 1.13 -11.08 -11.58
C PRO A 101 1.61 -9.96 -10.64
N GLY A 102 1.42 -8.70 -11.05
CA GLY A 102 1.76 -7.55 -10.22
C GLY A 102 0.86 -7.39 -9.01
N PHE A 103 -0.45 -7.63 -9.18
CA PHE A 103 -1.38 -7.64 -8.06
C PHE A 103 -0.99 -8.69 -6.99
N VAL A 104 -0.66 -9.91 -7.42
CA VAL A 104 -0.21 -10.97 -6.50
C VAL A 104 1.09 -10.58 -5.81
N ALA A 105 2.05 -10.00 -6.54
CA ALA A 105 3.30 -9.51 -5.97
C ALA A 105 3.06 -8.41 -4.91
N SER A 106 2.20 -7.42 -5.20
CA SER A 106 1.83 -6.38 -4.24
C SER A 106 1.10 -6.96 -3.02
N LEU A 107 0.20 -7.91 -3.21
CA LEU A 107 -0.52 -8.57 -2.11
C LEU A 107 0.44 -9.33 -1.19
N LEU A 108 1.39 -10.07 -1.75
CA LEU A 108 2.45 -10.73 -0.98
C LEU A 108 3.30 -9.70 -0.23
N ALA A 109 3.67 -8.59 -0.87
CA ALA A 109 4.41 -7.51 -0.20
C ALA A 109 3.64 -6.93 0.99
N VAL A 110 2.32 -6.69 0.85
CA VAL A 110 1.45 -6.23 1.94
C VAL A 110 1.45 -7.23 3.10
N LEU A 111 1.25 -8.52 2.81
CA LEU A 111 1.20 -9.57 3.84
C LEU A 111 2.55 -9.69 4.56
N LEU A 112 3.67 -9.61 3.83
CA LEU A 112 5.02 -9.64 4.40
C LEU A 112 5.29 -8.43 5.28
N LEU A 113 4.95 -7.22 4.84
CA LEU A 113 5.09 -5.99 5.63
C LEU A 113 4.25 -6.03 6.90
N LEU A 114 3.01 -6.51 6.80
CA LEU A 114 2.13 -6.66 7.96
C LEU A 114 2.69 -7.68 8.94
N TRP A 115 3.10 -8.85 8.45
CA TRP A 115 3.70 -9.90 9.27
C TRP A 115 4.95 -9.41 9.99
N PHE A 116 5.83 -8.71 9.28
CA PHE A 116 7.05 -8.13 9.86
C PHE A 116 6.73 -7.03 10.88
N GLY A 117 5.82 -6.11 10.56
CA GLY A 117 5.39 -5.03 11.44
C GLY A 117 4.79 -5.54 12.74
N VAL A 118 3.87 -6.50 12.66
CA VAL A 118 3.26 -7.14 13.84
C VAL A 118 4.31 -7.88 14.67
N ARG A 119 5.18 -8.67 14.04
CA ARG A 119 6.22 -9.42 14.75
C ARG A 119 7.17 -8.49 15.50
N TYR A 120 7.63 -7.42 14.85
CA TYR A 120 8.55 -6.46 15.45
C TYR A 120 7.90 -5.65 16.57
N PHE A 121 6.65 -5.22 16.37
CA PHE A 121 5.90 -4.49 17.38
C PHE A 121 5.73 -5.33 18.65
N ARG A 122 5.28 -6.58 18.53
CA ARG A 122 5.11 -7.49 19.69
C ARG A 122 6.42 -7.81 20.40
N ALA A 123 7.53 -7.86 19.67
CA ALA A 123 8.84 -8.08 20.27
C ALA A 123 9.33 -6.87 21.10
N THR A 124 8.94 -5.66 20.69
CA THR A 124 9.41 -4.40 21.29
C THR A 124 8.44 -3.85 22.35
N GLU A 125 7.18 -4.31 22.35
CA GLU A 125 6.12 -3.90 23.27
C GLU A 125 6.54 -3.95 24.74
N ARG A 126 7.30 -4.99 25.13
CA ARG A 126 7.80 -5.16 26.50
C ARG A 126 8.79 -4.07 26.93
N THR A 127 9.53 -3.49 25.99
CA THR A 127 10.54 -2.46 26.25
C THR A 127 9.92 -1.06 26.33
N PHE A 128 8.68 -0.86 25.87
CA PHE A 128 8.04 0.45 25.95
C PHE A 128 7.76 0.88 27.39
N ALA A 129 7.41 -0.05 28.28
CA ALA A 129 7.18 0.25 29.68
C ALA A 129 8.45 0.72 30.42
N ASP A 130 9.63 0.32 29.95
CA ASP A 130 10.92 0.69 30.56
C ASP A 130 11.50 2.00 29.98
N MET A 131 10.99 2.48 28.84
CA MET A 131 11.51 3.67 28.14
C MET A 131 10.63 4.93 28.28
N VAL A 132 9.43 4.81 28.86
CA VAL A 132 8.50 5.93 29.09
C VAL A 132 8.64 6.47 30.50
#